data_AF-A0A8S3ZXG6-F1
#
_entry.id   AF-A0A8S3ZXG6-F1
#
_cell.length_a   1.000
_cell.length_b   1.000
_cell.length_c   1.000
_cell.angle_alpha   90.00
_cell.angle_beta   90.00
_cell.angle_gamma   90.00
#
_symmetry.space_group_name_H-M   'P 1'
#
loop_
_entity.id
_entity.type
_entity.pdbx_description
1 polymer ?
#
loop_
_entity_poly.entity_id
_entity_poly.type
_entity_poly.pdbx_seq_one_letter_code
_entity_poly.pdbx_strand_id
1 'polypeptide(L)'
;MAASIAKTTLANIKNLWSCNQLSRPAIALLDNSPVTFLQVRYRNKKQHVKDAKVEADKNERFIPKKLKKASAAVLTETVQKEVKILAQNPVDNVWIRNHYPPQKYSFENAIEKHKAFAQPEMLNNLQGLVFLDMRLDFSMSKKTKFMSNIRSTLRLPHEFPYGSPPNILVLTKNEDNVTLASSLGAKHVGAPDKVMKLIQTGVVNPKDFEHVLCTAECASEILPLRSLFRDRFPQKAKGSLGPDLKVMWDLYYNGYTYESQKISDAVGRLQVPVGLLEQPTEELKENFTAYVNDICQHRSVAL
;
A
#
# COMPACT_ATOMS: atom_id res chain seq x y z
N MET A 1 -33.90 22.62 54.99
CA MET A 1 -34.26 21.51 55.89
C MET A 1 -33.32 20.36 55.57
N ALA A 2 -32.20 20.28 56.29
CA ALA A 2 -31.96 19.35 57.41
C ALA A 2 -31.60 17.94 56.90
N ALA A 3 -30.30 17.61 56.87
CA ALA A 3 -29.64 16.62 57.75
C ALA A 3 -29.73 15.19 57.15
N SER A 4 -28.84 14.23 57.30
CA SER A 4 -27.66 14.02 58.14
C SER A 4 -27.01 12.69 57.70
N ILE A 5 -25.67 12.56 57.84
CA ILE A 5 -24.91 11.40 58.41
C ILE A 5 -25.16 10.00 57.74
N ALA A 6 -24.19 9.22 57.24
CA ALA A 6 -22.92 8.82 57.82
C ALA A 6 -21.94 8.25 56.75
N LYS A 7 -20.65 8.44 56.98
CA LYS A 7 -19.51 7.81 56.31
C LYS A 7 -19.01 6.62 57.13
N THR A 8 -18.63 5.53 56.47
CA THR A 8 -17.72 4.47 56.96
C THR A 8 -17.04 3.86 55.74
N THR A 9 -15.74 3.56 55.65
CA THR A 9 -14.53 3.84 56.41
C THR A 9 -13.39 3.43 55.47
N LEU A 10 -12.44 4.33 55.21
CA LEU A 10 -11.14 4.03 54.62
C LEU A 10 -10.08 4.11 55.72
N ALA A 11 -9.13 3.19 55.64
CA ALA A 11 -7.72 3.36 56.00
C ALA A 11 -7.31 3.41 57.50
N ASN A 12 -6.51 2.40 57.86
CA ASN A 12 -5.13 2.52 58.35
C ASN A 12 -4.81 2.85 59.83
N ILE A 13 -4.01 1.92 60.39
CA ILE A 13 -2.66 2.12 60.97
C ILE A 13 -2.51 2.47 62.48
N LYS A 14 -1.54 1.76 63.09
CA LYS A 14 -0.77 1.98 64.35
C LYS A 14 -1.51 1.63 65.66
N ASN A 15 -0.91 1.13 66.74
CA ASN A 15 0.46 0.77 67.15
C ASN A 15 0.38 0.18 68.59
N LEU A 16 1.56 -0.17 69.15
CA LEU A 16 1.96 -0.27 70.59
C LEU A 16 2.11 -1.72 71.08
N TRP A 17 3.31 -2.34 71.16
CA TRP A 17 4.54 -2.08 71.97
C TRP A 17 4.37 -2.19 73.49
N SER A 18 5.12 -3.12 74.09
CA SER A 18 5.71 -2.97 75.43
C SER A 18 7.05 -3.75 75.54
N CYS A 19 8.07 -3.06 76.07
CA CYS A 19 9.47 -3.45 76.26
C CYS A 19 9.71 -4.48 77.40
N ASN A 20 10.90 -5.11 77.40
CA ASN A 20 11.93 -5.07 78.47
C ASN A 20 12.98 -6.20 78.23
N GLN A 21 14.22 -5.87 77.87
CA GLN A 21 15.42 -5.62 78.71
C GLN A 21 16.15 -6.86 79.28
N LEU A 22 17.38 -7.04 78.77
CA LEU A 22 18.65 -7.42 79.44
C LEU A 22 18.78 -8.75 80.22
N SER A 23 19.68 -9.62 79.76
CA SER A 23 20.92 -9.99 80.49
C SER A 23 21.80 -10.97 79.68
N ARG A 24 23.13 -10.79 79.73
CA ARG A 24 24.12 -11.83 79.41
C ARG A 24 24.47 -12.53 80.73
N PRO A 25 24.74 -13.84 80.74
CA PRO A 25 26.09 -14.20 81.15
C PRO A 25 26.69 -15.46 80.49
N ALA A 26 28.02 -15.44 80.54
CA ALA A 26 28.97 -16.51 80.84
C ALA A 26 29.19 -17.68 79.87
N ILE A 27 30.39 -17.60 79.30
CA ILE A 27 31.21 -18.65 78.71
C ILE A 27 31.39 -19.80 79.71
N ALA A 28 31.13 -21.02 79.26
CA ALA A 28 31.71 -22.23 79.85
C ALA A 28 32.47 -22.97 78.75
N LEU A 29 33.80 -22.87 78.80
CA LEU A 29 34.72 -23.72 78.06
C LEU A 29 35.06 -24.90 78.97
N LEU A 30 34.75 -26.13 78.55
CA LEU A 30 35.48 -27.30 79.02
C LEU A 30 35.70 -28.29 77.87
N ASP A 31 36.98 -28.40 77.58
CA ASP A 31 37.76 -29.60 77.31
C ASP A 31 37.61 -30.37 75.99
N ASN A 32 38.63 -30.07 75.18
CA ASN A 32 39.23 -30.90 74.15
C ASN A 32 39.46 -32.34 74.63
N SER A 33 38.89 -33.30 73.91
CA SER A 33 39.48 -34.63 73.77
C SER A 33 39.54 -35.01 72.28
N PRO A 34 40.66 -35.58 71.79
CA PRO A 34 40.88 -35.77 70.37
C PRO A 34 40.16 -37.01 69.83
N VAL A 35 39.17 -36.75 68.98
CA VAL A 35 38.99 -37.31 67.63
C VAL A 35 39.32 -38.81 67.40
N THR A 36 38.30 -39.57 67.00
CA THR A 36 38.44 -40.50 65.87
C THR A 36 37.33 -40.22 64.85
N PHE A 37 37.71 -39.59 63.73
CA PHE A 37 36.83 -39.38 62.58
C PHE A 37 36.62 -40.71 61.86
N LEU A 38 35.46 -41.34 62.05
CA LEU A 38 34.97 -42.31 61.07
C LEU A 38 34.49 -41.52 59.84
N GLN A 39 35.23 -41.61 58.73
CA GLN A 39 34.77 -41.09 57.44
C GLN A 39 33.57 -41.91 56.95
N VAL A 40 32.36 -41.50 57.37
CA VAL A 40 31.11 -41.97 56.79
C VAL A 40 30.99 -41.33 55.41
N ARG A 41 31.23 -42.10 54.34
CA ARG A 41 30.95 -41.64 52.97
C ARG A 41 29.44 -41.58 52.76
N TYR A 42 28.83 -40.45 53.14
CA TYR A 42 27.44 -40.16 52.85
C TYR A 42 27.24 -39.99 51.34
N ARG A 43 26.66 -41.00 50.68
CA ARG A 43 26.18 -40.86 49.29
C ARG A 43 24.97 -39.93 49.30
N ASN A 44 25.19 -38.66 48.95
CA ASN A 44 24.13 -37.70 48.69
C ASN A 44 23.20 -38.22 47.58
N LYS A 45 22.09 -38.87 47.93
CA LYS A 45 20.93 -38.99 47.04
C LYS A 45 20.26 -37.62 46.99
N LYS A 46 20.74 -36.71 46.14
CA LYS A 46 20.00 -35.49 45.84
C LYS A 46 18.65 -35.92 45.27
N GLN A 47 17.56 -35.60 45.98
CA GLN A 47 16.22 -35.75 45.43
C GLN A 47 16.14 -34.85 44.20
N HIS A 48 15.80 -35.42 43.05
CA HIS A 48 15.61 -34.66 41.83
C HIS A 48 14.35 -33.80 41.99
N VAL A 49 14.54 -32.52 42.32
CA VAL A 49 13.47 -31.54 42.26
C VAL A 49 13.09 -31.43 40.78
N LYS A 50 11.84 -31.75 40.45
CA LYS A 50 11.35 -31.55 39.08
C LYS A 50 11.23 -30.04 38.86
N ASP A 51 11.91 -29.54 37.84
CA ASP A 51 11.78 -28.14 37.45
C ASP A 51 10.32 -27.81 37.19
N ALA A 52 9.88 -26.64 37.66
CA ALA A 52 8.51 -26.18 37.46
C ALA A 52 8.20 -26.12 35.97
N LYS A 53 7.16 -26.84 35.54
CA LYS A 53 6.72 -26.84 34.16
C LYS A 53 6.04 -25.50 33.87
N VAL A 54 6.80 -24.56 33.31
CA VAL A 54 6.25 -23.30 32.80
C VAL A 54 5.34 -23.65 31.63
N GLU A 55 4.03 -23.43 31.81
CA GLU A 55 3.07 -23.54 30.72
C GLU A 55 3.33 -22.40 29.74
N ALA A 56 4.03 -22.70 28.65
CA ALA A 56 4.22 -21.75 27.56
C ALA A 56 2.88 -21.57 26.82
N ASP A 57 2.38 -20.33 26.77
CA ASP A 57 1.23 -19.95 25.96
C ASP A 57 1.45 -20.38 24.51
N LYS A 58 0.66 -21.36 24.05
CA LYS A 58 0.82 -22.03 22.73
C LYS A 58 0.52 -21.12 21.53
N ASN A 59 0.15 -19.85 21.78
CA ASN A 59 -0.29 -18.92 20.74
C ASN A 59 0.84 -18.03 20.21
N GLU A 60 2.03 -18.03 20.83
CA GLU A 60 3.16 -17.25 20.33
C GLU A 60 3.99 -18.08 19.33
N ARG A 61 3.71 -17.92 18.04
CA ARG A 61 4.58 -18.45 16.99
C ARG A 61 5.96 -17.80 17.12
N PHE A 62 7.02 -18.61 17.16
CA PHE A 62 8.39 -18.12 17.25
C PHE A 62 8.72 -17.25 16.03
N ILE A 63 8.85 -15.94 16.23
CA ILE A 63 9.27 -15.00 15.19
C ILE A 63 10.80 -14.89 15.24
N PRO A 64 11.53 -15.27 14.17
CA PRO A 64 12.98 -15.18 14.15
C PRO A 64 13.45 -13.73 14.32
N LYS A 65 14.54 -13.54 15.07
CA LYS A 65 15.08 -12.22 15.46
C LYS A 65 15.33 -11.28 14.25
N LYS A 66 15.63 -11.83 13.08
CA LYS A 66 15.81 -11.04 11.83
C LYS A 66 14.50 -10.40 11.37
N LEU A 67 13.37 -11.11 11.44
CA LEU A 67 12.04 -10.56 11.11
C LEU A 67 11.58 -9.53 12.15
N LYS A 68 11.91 -9.72 13.43
CA LYS A 68 11.67 -8.70 14.48
C LYS A 68 12.47 -7.41 14.24
N LYS A 69 13.74 -7.51 13.81
CA LYS A 69 14.56 -6.33 13.48
C LYS A 69 14.08 -5.64 12.20
N ALA A 70 13.66 -6.39 11.18
CA ALA A 70 13.10 -5.83 9.95
C ALA A 70 11.76 -5.13 10.20
N SER A 71 10.85 -5.74 10.96
CA SER A 71 9.58 -5.10 11.34
C SER A 71 9.77 -3.88 12.25
N ALA A 72 10.74 -3.90 13.16
CA ALA A 72 11.11 -2.73 13.94
C ALA A 72 11.65 -1.58 13.07
N ALA A 73 12.49 -1.89 12.07
CA ALA A 73 13.02 -0.90 11.13
C ALA A 73 11.91 -0.26 10.29
N VAL A 74 10.99 -1.07 9.75
CA VAL A 74 9.80 -0.59 9.02
C VAL A 74 8.90 0.23 9.92
N LEU A 75 8.69 -0.17 11.18
CA LEU A 75 7.92 0.59 12.15
C LEU A 75 8.53 1.97 12.39
N THR A 76 9.85 2.09 12.55
CA THR A 76 10.54 3.39 12.69
C THR A 76 10.46 4.29 11.45
N GLU A 77 10.32 3.73 10.24
CA GLU A 77 10.04 4.53 9.04
C GLU A 77 8.59 5.04 9.00
N THR A 78 7.65 4.29 9.57
CA THR A 78 6.22 4.66 9.64
C THR A 78 5.80 5.47 10.86
N VAL A 79 6.60 5.53 11.93
CA VAL A 79 6.34 6.48 13.03
C VAL A 79 6.70 7.86 12.52
N GLN A 80 5.72 8.50 11.88
CA GLN A 80 5.71 9.95 11.68
C GLN A 80 5.98 10.55 13.06
N LYS A 81 7.17 11.14 13.24
CA LYS A 81 7.44 11.96 14.43
C LYS A 81 6.27 12.93 14.53
N GLU A 82 5.59 12.95 15.68
CA GLU A 82 4.54 13.93 15.96
C GLU A 82 5.17 15.31 15.96
N VAL A 83 5.27 15.92 14.78
CA VAL A 83 5.79 17.27 14.66
C VAL A 83 4.71 18.18 15.22
N LYS A 84 5.02 18.90 16.31
CA LYS A 84 4.12 19.92 16.85
C LYS A 84 3.89 20.98 15.76
N ILE A 85 2.69 20.98 15.20
CA ILE A 85 2.24 21.97 14.23
C ILE A 85 1.97 23.27 15.00
N LEU A 86 2.55 24.38 14.56
CA LEU A 86 2.37 25.68 15.21
C LEU A 86 1.02 26.31 14.86
N ALA A 87 0.67 26.33 13.57
CA ALA A 87 -0.59 26.84 13.05
C ALA A 87 -0.93 26.16 11.71
N GLN A 88 -2.17 26.32 11.23
CA GLN A 88 -2.57 25.78 9.93
C GLN A 88 -1.98 26.55 8.75
N ASN A 89 -2.00 27.88 8.81
CA ASN A 89 -1.44 28.74 7.78
C ASN A 89 -0.35 29.62 8.39
N PRO A 90 0.78 29.81 7.69
CA PRO A 90 1.80 30.77 8.11
C PRO A 90 1.27 32.20 7.95
N VAL A 91 1.52 33.04 8.95
CA VAL A 91 1.21 34.48 8.90
C VAL A 91 2.32 35.24 8.18
N ASP A 92 3.56 34.79 8.37
CA ASP A 92 4.75 35.41 7.79
C ASP A 92 5.04 34.94 6.36
N ASN A 93 5.69 35.81 5.58
CA ASN A 93 6.14 35.49 4.21
C ASN A 93 7.21 34.39 4.19
N VAL A 94 8.03 34.30 5.25
CA VAL A 94 9.09 33.31 5.40
C VAL A 94 8.82 32.50 6.65
N TRP A 95 8.68 31.19 6.47
CA TRP A 95 8.35 30.26 7.54
C TRP A 95 9.04 28.92 7.30
N ILE A 96 9.27 28.18 8.38
CA ILE A 96 9.96 26.88 8.30
C ILE A 96 8.94 25.80 7.91
N ARG A 97 9.19 25.14 6.78
CA ARG A 97 8.28 24.15 6.19
C ARG A 97 7.79 23.07 7.16
N ASN A 98 8.67 22.61 8.04
CA ASN A 98 8.40 21.48 8.94
C ASN A 98 7.36 21.80 10.03
N HIS A 99 7.16 23.09 10.39
CA HIS A 99 6.28 23.47 11.50
C HIS A 99 4.81 23.70 11.10
N TYR A 100 4.50 23.57 9.82
CA TYR A 100 3.18 23.80 9.26
C TYR A 100 2.74 22.60 8.41
N PRO A 101 1.44 22.35 8.27
CA PRO A 101 0.95 21.28 7.40
C PRO A 101 1.31 21.57 5.93
N PRO A 102 1.33 20.54 5.06
CA PRO A 102 1.47 20.75 3.63
C PRO A 102 0.40 21.72 3.12
N GLN A 103 0.84 22.76 2.42
CA GLN A 103 -0.06 23.77 1.85
C GLN A 103 -0.97 23.12 0.80
N LYS A 104 -2.27 23.38 0.93
CA LYS A 104 -3.29 22.92 -0.01
C LYS A 104 -3.58 24.05 -0.98
N TYR A 105 -3.57 23.73 -2.27
CA TYR A 105 -3.86 24.69 -3.35
C TYR A 105 -5.10 24.23 -4.11
N SER A 106 -5.86 25.19 -4.64
CA SER A 106 -6.79 24.88 -5.72
C SER A 106 -5.98 24.43 -6.95
N PHE A 107 -6.64 23.67 -7.82
CA PHE A 107 -6.00 23.15 -9.03
C PHE A 107 -5.45 24.28 -9.93
N GLU A 108 -6.24 25.34 -10.11
CA GLU A 108 -5.87 26.52 -10.91
C GLU A 108 -4.64 27.22 -10.33
N ASN A 109 -4.63 27.52 -9.02
CA ASN A 109 -3.49 28.15 -8.36
C ASN A 109 -2.24 27.28 -8.42
N ALA A 110 -2.38 25.95 -8.38
CA ALA A 110 -1.24 25.04 -8.51
C ALA A 110 -0.63 25.11 -9.92
N ILE A 111 -1.45 25.13 -10.97
CA ILE A 111 -0.98 25.28 -12.36
C ILE A 111 -0.33 26.63 -12.58
N GLU A 112 -0.92 27.73 -12.10
CA GLU A 112 -0.33 29.07 -12.22
C GLU A 112 1.06 29.14 -11.58
N LYS A 113 1.23 28.54 -10.40
CA LYS A 113 2.54 28.41 -9.76
C LYS A 113 3.51 27.58 -10.61
N HIS A 114 3.06 26.45 -11.16
CA HIS A 114 3.90 25.65 -12.06
C HIS A 114 4.30 26.43 -13.31
N LYS A 115 3.38 27.19 -13.92
CA LYS A 115 3.64 28.08 -15.06
C LYS A 115 4.67 29.16 -14.70
N ALA A 116 4.53 29.79 -13.53
CA ALA A 116 5.50 30.78 -13.04
C ALA A 116 6.91 30.17 -12.86
N PHE A 117 7.02 28.94 -12.34
CA PHE A 117 8.31 28.26 -12.22
C PHE A 117 8.91 27.84 -13.57
N ALA A 118 8.08 27.58 -14.57
CA ALA A 118 8.53 27.12 -15.89
C ALA A 118 8.92 28.25 -16.84
N GLN A 119 8.79 29.52 -16.42
CA GLN A 119 9.18 30.68 -17.22
C GLN A 119 10.64 30.58 -17.71
N PRO A 120 10.97 31.16 -18.88
CA PRO A 120 12.31 31.09 -19.45
C PRO A 120 13.42 31.60 -18.53
N GLU A 121 13.12 32.58 -17.67
CA GLU A 121 14.06 33.13 -16.69
C GLU A 121 14.37 32.17 -15.52
N MET A 122 13.53 31.15 -15.33
CA MET A 122 13.62 30.19 -14.23
C MET A 122 14.08 28.82 -14.76
N LEU A 123 13.14 27.89 -14.99
CA LEU A 123 13.44 26.52 -15.43
C LEU A 123 13.40 26.34 -16.96
N ASN A 124 12.87 27.32 -17.70
CA ASN A 124 12.73 27.29 -19.15
C ASN A 124 12.15 25.98 -19.70
N ASN A 125 11.01 25.55 -19.14
CA ASN A 125 10.38 24.27 -19.49
C ASN A 125 8.85 24.41 -19.61
N LEU A 126 8.41 25.30 -20.50
CA LEU A 126 6.98 25.54 -20.76
C LEU A 126 6.30 24.33 -21.42
N GLN A 127 7.05 23.50 -22.16
CA GLN A 127 6.55 22.24 -22.73
C GLN A 127 6.62 21.06 -21.74
N GLY A 128 6.87 21.33 -20.47
CA GLY A 128 6.90 20.30 -19.43
C GLY A 128 5.55 19.60 -19.27
N LEU A 129 5.59 18.28 -19.11
CA LEU A 129 4.40 17.49 -18.77
C LEU A 129 4.03 17.70 -17.30
N VAL A 130 2.74 17.94 -17.07
CA VAL A 130 2.15 18.01 -15.73
C VAL A 130 1.71 16.60 -15.34
N PHE A 131 2.25 16.09 -14.23
CA PHE A 131 1.87 14.80 -13.66
C PHE A 131 0.98 14.98 -12.44
N LEU A 132 -0.10 14.21 -12.40
CA LEU A 132 -0.92 14.00 -11.22
C LEU A 132 -0.38 12.78 -10.47
N ASP A 133 0.17 13.00 -9.28
CA ASP A 133 0.60 11.94 -8.36
C ASP A 133 -0.39 11.85 -7.21
N MET A 134 -1.00 10.68 -7.07
CA MET A 134 -2.04 10.39 -6.08
C MET A 134 -1.61 9.24 -5.20
N ARG A 135 -1.89 9.37 -3.90
CA ARG A 135 -1.83 8.27 -2.94
C ARG A 135 -3.26 7.83 -2.65
N LEU A 136 -3.56 6.59 -2.99
CA LEU A 136 -4.88 5.98 -2.86
C LEU A 136 -4.88 5.05 -1.65
N ASP A 137 -5.97 5.07 -0.89
CA ASP A 137 -6.24 4.08 0.14
C ASP A 137 -6.91 2.85 -0.50
N PHE A 138 -6.27 1.70 -0.39
CA PHE A 138 -6.74 0.41 -0.89
C PHE A 138 -7.33 -0.46 0.21
N SER A 139 -7.48 0.08 1.43
CA SER A 139 -8.18 -0.61 2.50
C SER A 139 -9.65 -0.82 2.17
N MET A 140 -10.14 -2.02 2.45
CA MET A 140 -11.56 -2.36 2.35
C MET A 140 -12.16 -2.44 3.76
N SER A 141 -13.48 -2.58 3.87
CA SER A 141 -14.20 -2.73 5.14
C SER A 141 -13.63 -3.84 6.04
N LYS A 142 -13.03 -4.89 5.47
CA LYS A 142 -12.31 -5.93 6.20
C LYS A 142 -10.81 -5.66 6.20
N LYS A 143 -10.20 -5.59 7.39
CA LYS A 143 -8.75 -5.34 7.58
C LYS A 143 -7.80 -6.29 6.84
N THR A 144 -8.25 -7.51 6.54
CA THR A 144 -7.43 -8.52 5.83
C THR A 144 -7.63 -8.50 4.32
N LYS A 145 -8.58 -7.71 3.81
CA LYS A 145 -8.91 -7.63 2.38
C LYS A 145 -8.52 -6.26 1.86
N PHE A 146 -7.65 -6.26 0.86
CA PHE A 146 -7.19 -5.05 0.18
C PHE A 146 -7.64 -5.07 -1.28
N MET A 147 -7.81 -3.88 -1.84
CA MET A 147 -8.13 -3.72 -3.26
C MET A 147 -6.97 -4.19 -4.13
N SER A 148 -7.25 -4.76 -5.30
CA SER A 148 -6.24 -5.08 -6.32
C SER A 148 -5.74 -3.81 -7.00
N ASN A 149 -4.67 -3.91 -7.80
CA ASN A 149 -4.23 -2.79 -8.61
C ASN A 149 -5.35 -2.36 -9.56
N ILE A 150 -5.53 -1.05 -9.67
CA ILE A 150 -6.40 -0.42 -10.65
C ILE A 150 -5.61 -0.28 -11.94
N ARG A 151 -6.20 -0.75 -13.05
CA ARG A 151 -5.70 -0.51 -14.40
C ARG A 151 -6.87 -0.18 -15.29
N SER A 152 -6.91 1.05 -15.77
CA SER A 152 -7.94 1.58 -16.65
C SER A 152 -7.31 2.31 -17.83
N THR A 153 -8.08 2.43 -18.91
CA THR A 153 -7.72 3.21 -20.08
C THR A 153 -8.87 4.17 -20.32
N LEU A 154 -8.53 5.46 -20.39
CA LEU A 154 -9.50 6.54 -20.57
C LEU A 154 -9.05 7.42 -21.73
N ARG A 155 -9.99 7.85 -22.56
CA ARG A 155 -9.77 8.91 -23.54
C ARG A 155 -10.01 10.26 -22.87
N LEU A 156 -9.01 11.13 -22.89
CA LEU A 156 -9.12 12.48 -22.36
C LEU A 156 -9.89 13.38 -23.31
N PRO A 157 -10.60 14.41 -22.80
CA PRO A 157 -11.25 15.41 -23.64
C PRO A 157 -10.23 16.23 -24.43
N HIS A 158 -9.09 16.58 -23.82
CA HIS A 158 -7.99 17.31 -24.47
C HIS A 158 -6.76 16.41 -24.58
N GLU A 159 -6.54 15.90 -25.79
CA GLU A 159 -5.39 15.03 -26.11
C GLU A 159 -4.10 15.85 -26.22
N PHE A 160 -2.99 15.27 -25.78
CA PHE A 160 -1.65 15.86 -25.83
C PHE A 160 -0.60 14.79 -26.17
N PRO A 161 0.51 15.17 -26.81
CA PRO A 161 1.54 14.21 -27.22
C PRO A 161 2.18 13.57 -25.98
N TYR A 162 1.93 12.28 -25.79
CA TYR A 162 2.49 11.50 -24.69
C TYR A 162 2.82 10.08 -25.14
N GLY A 163 4.11 9.75 -25.07
CA GLY A 163 4.59 8.39 -25.34
C GLY A 163 4.53 7.99 -26.82
N SER A 164 4.75 6.70 -27.04
CA SER A 164 4.66 6.05 -28.35
C SER A 164 3.29 5.39 -28.50
N PRO A 165 2.80 5.18 -29.75
CA PRO A 165 1.55 4.48 -29.96
C PRO A 165 1.59 3.08 -29.32
N PRO A 166 0.50 2.66 -28.64
CA PRO A 166 0.49 1.40 -27.90
C PRO A 166 0.51 0.20 -28.85
N ASN A 167 1.21 -0.86 -28.44
CA ASN A 167 1.19 -2.12 -29.17
C ASN A 167 -0.10 -2.88 -28.85
N ILE A 168 -1.02 -2.94 -29.81
CA ILE A 168 -2.33 -3.58 -29.68
C ILE A 168 -2.34 -4.96 -30.37
N LEU A 169 -2.83 -5.97 -29.64
CA LEU A 169 -3.17 -7.30 -30.17
C LEU A 169 -4.69 -7.39 -30.34
N VAL A 170 -5.16 -7.78 -31.53
CA VAL A 170 -6.60 -7.96 -31.81
C VAL A 170 -6.94 -9.43 -32.00
N LEU A 171 -7.87 -9.93 -31.18
CA LEU A 171 -8.38 -11.29 -31.24
C LEU A 171 -9.75 -11.30 -31.92
N THR A 172 -9.81 -11.87 -33.13
CA THR A 172 -11.04 -11.98 -33.92
C THR A 172 -11.03 -13.24 -34.80
N LYS A 173 -12.22 -13.75 -35.11
CA LYS A 173 -12.45 -14.83 -36.07
C LYS A 173 -12.96 -14.32 -37.41
N ASN A 174 -13.85 -13.32 -37.37
CA ASN A 174 -14.43 -12.74 -38.56
C ASN A 174 -13.35 -12.07 -39.43
N GLU A 175 -13.32 -12.41 -40.72
CA GLU A 175 -12.36 -11.94 -41.72
C GLU A 175 -12.47 -10.43 -41.95
N ASP A 176 -13.67 -9.87 -41.91
CA ASP A 176 -13.90 -8.42 -42.05
C ASP A 176 -13.17 -7.65 -40.95
N ASN A 177 -13.29 -8.12 -39.70
CA ASN A 177 -12.59 -7.53 -38.57
C ASN A 177 -11.07 -7.75 -38.64
N VAL A 178 -10.60 -8.82 -39.29
CA VAL A 178 -9.16 -9.05 -39.51
C VAL A 178 -8.59 -8.01 -40.47
N THR A 179 -9.27 -7.77 -41.60
CA THR A 179 -8.83 -6.77 -42.59
C THR A 179 -8.86 -5.37 -42.00
N LEU A 180 -9.91 -5.04 -41.23
CA LEU A 180 -10.03 -3.77 -40.51
C LEU A 180 -8.88 -3.60 -39.51
N ALA A 181 -8.62 -4.57 -38.63
CA ALA A 181 -7.52 -4.50 -37.67
C ALA A 181 -6.14 -4.33 -38.32
N SER A 182 -5.93 -5.01 -39.46
CA SER A 182 -4.68 -4.91 -40.23
C SER A 182 -4.52 -3.51 -40.85
N SER A 183 -5.62 -2.93 -41.37
CA SER A 183 -5.62 -1.57 -41.93
C SER A 183 -5.34 -0.49 -40.87
N LEU A 184 -5.77 -0.71 -39.63
CA LEU A 184 -5.51 0.19 -38.51
C LEU A 184 -4.08 0.09 -37.95
N GLY A 185 -3.28 -0.88 -38.42
CA GLY A 185 -1.90 -1.06 -37.98
C GLY A 185 -1.75 -1.86 -36.69
N ALA A 186 -2.66 -2.80 -36.41
CA ALA A 186 -2.50 -3.73 -35.30
C ALA A 186 -1.20 -4.54 -35.43
N LYS A 187 -0.43 -4.64 -34.34
CA LYS A 187 0.85 -5.37 -34.33
C LYS A 187 0.67 -6.85 -34.65
N HIS A 188 -0.42 -7.42 -34.14
CA HIS A 188 -0.81 -8.78 -34.47
C HIS A 188 -2.33 -8.94 -34.44
N VAL A 189 -2.84 -9.73 -35.36
CA VAL A 189 -4.27 -10.03 -35.50
C VAL A 189 -4.43 -11.51 -35.72
N GLY A 190 -5.36 -12.15 -35.01
CA GLY A 190 -5.67 -13.55 -35.26
C GLY A 190 -6.74 -14.14 -34.37
N ALA A 191 -7.16 -15.35 -34.72
CA ALA A 191 -8.03 -16.16 -33.88
C ALA A 191 -7.31 -16.56 -32.58
N PRO A 192 -8.03 -16.71 -31.46
CA PRO A 192 -7.44 -17.00 -30.15
C PRO A 192 -6.56 -18.27 -30.17
N ASP A 193 -6.98 -19.31 -30.88
CA ASP A 193 -6.22 -20.57 -31.01
C ASP A 193 -4.87 -20.39 -31.72
N LYS A 194 -4.85 -19.57 -32.79
CA LYS A 194 -3.63 -19.30 -33.55
C LYS A 194 -2.65 -18.49 -32.71
N VAL A 195 -3.16 -17.46 -32.02
CA VAL A 195 -2.34 -16.61 -31.13
C VAL A 195 -1.79 -17.43 -29.97
N MET A 196 -2.58 -18.33 -29.38
CA MET A 196 -2.11 -19.22 -28.33
C MET A 196 -0.94 -20.09 -28.79
N LYS A 197 -1.02 -20.70 -29.99
CA LYS A 197 0.07 -21.48 -30.57
C LYS A 197 1.32 -20.64 -30.78
N LEU A 198 1.17 -19.42 -31.31
CA LEU A 198 2.31 -18.51 -31.54
C LEU A 198 3.01 -18.10 -30.24
N ILE A 199 2.26 -17.88 -29.16
CA ILE A 199 2.83 -17.61 -27.83
C ILE A 199 3.55 -18.83 -27.27
N GLN A 200 2.98 -20.03 -27.41
CA GLN A 200 3.63 -21.27 -26.97
C GLN A 200 4.92 -21.56 -27.75
N THR A 201 4.94 -21.22 -29.05
CA THR A 201 6.12 -21.38 -29.92
C THR A 201 7.19 -20.32 -29.63
N GLY A 202 6.86 -19.26 -28.89
CA GLY A 202 7.77 -18.17 -28.52
C GLY A 202 7.99 -17.11 -29.60
N VAL A 203 7.22 -17.14 -30.69
CA VAL A 203 7.30 -16.13 -31.76
C VAL A 203 6.75 -14.79 -31.28
N VAL A 204 5.74 -14.84 -30.41
CA VAL A 204 5.01 -13.68 -29.92
C VAL A 204 5.06 -13.63 -28.40
N ASN A 205 5.63 -12.57 -27.83
CA ASN A 205 5.68 -12.38 -26.39
C ASN A 205 4.44 -11.63 -25.89
N PRO A 206 3.71 -12.14 -24.87
CA PRO A 206 2.54 -11.48 -24.30
C PRO A 206 2.86 -10.20 -23.52
N LYS A 207 4.15 -9.92 -23.29
CA LYS A 207 4.63 -8.69 -22.66
C LYS A 207 4.80 -7.54 -23.64
N ASP A 208 4.92 -7.83 -24.92
CA ASP A 208 5.16 -6.81 -25.95
C ASP A 208 3.90 -6.03 -26.31
N PHE A 209 2.73 -6.55 -25.91
CA PHE A 209 1.44 -5.91 -26.09
C PHE A 209 1.00 -5.21 -24.82
N GLU A 210 0.65 -3.94 -24.98
CA GLU A 210 0.10 -3.11 -23.92
C GLU A 210 -1.40 -3.33 -23.77
N HIS A 211 -2.09 -3.52 -24.90
CA HIS A 211 -3.53 -3.74 -24.98
C HIS A 211 -3.87 -4.98 -25.79
N VAL A 212 -4.88 -5.70 -25.32
CA VAL A 212 -5.47 -6.84 -26.03
C VAL A 212 -6.95 -6.55 -26.21
N LEU A 213 -7.39 -6.51 -27.46
CA LEU A 213 -8.78 -6.32 -27.85
C LEU A 213 -9.35 -7.65 -28.33
N CYS A 214 -10.61 -7.89 -28.03
CA CYS A 214 -11.29 -9.10 -28.47
C CYS A 214 -12.70 -8.78 -28.96
N THR A 215 -13.08 -9.38 -30.09
CA THR A 215 -14.46 -9.30 -30.58
C THR A 215 -15.37 -10.27 -29.82
N ALA A 216 -16.65 -9.93 -29.70
CA ALA A 216 -17.61 -10.70 -28.90
C ALA A 216 -17.71 -12.19 -29.29
N GLU A 217 -17.48 -12.52 -30.55
CA GLU A 217 -17.51 -13.89 -31.10
C GLU A 217 -16.44 -14.81 -30.49
N CYS A 218 -15.33 -14.25 -30.03
CA CYS A 218 -14.18 -15.00 -29.51
C CYS A 218 -14.20 -15.13 -27.98
N ALA A 219 -15.24 -14.62 -27.31
CA ALA A 219 -15.28 -14.50 -25.85
C ALA A 219 -15.13 -15.83 -25.09
N SER A 220 -15.60 -16.95 -25.67
CA SER A 220 -15.50 -18.29 -25.05
C SER A 220 -14.09 -18.90 -25.16
N GLU A 221 -13.38 -18.61 -26.24
CA GLU A 221 -12.09 -19.23 -26.57
C GLU A 221 -10.89 -18.48 -25.99
N ILE A 222 -11.07 -17.24 -25.52
CA ILE A 222 -10.00 -16.46 -24.89
C ILE A 222 -9.67 -16.91 -23.47
N LEU A 223 -10.52 -17.70 -22.80
CA LEU A 223 -10.32 -18.10 -21.40
C LEU A 223 -8.94 -18.72 -21.08
N PRO A 224 -8.35 -19.58 -21.93
CA PRO A 224 -7.00 -20.10 -21.71
C PRO A 224 -5.92 -19.02 -21.69
N LEU A 225 -6.13 -17.91 -22.41
CA LEU A 225 -5.18 -16.78 -22.48
C LEU A 225 -5.18 -15.93 -21.20
N ARG A 226 -6.13 -16.13 -20.29
CA ARG A 226 -6.26 -15.36 -19.04
C ARG A 226 -4.99 -15.41 -18.18
N SER A 227 -4.36 -16.58 -18.08
CA SER A 227 -3.12 -16.75 -17.30
C SER A 227 -1.95 -15.96 -17.90
N LEU A 228 -1.91 -15.83 -19.23
CA LEU A 228 -0.82 -15.18 -19.96
C LEU A 228 -0.89 -13.65 -19.85
N PHE A 229 -2.09 -13.07 -20.01
CA PHE A 229 -2.26 -11.61 -20.02
C PHE A 229 -2.58 -11.00 -18.65
N ARG A 230 -3.04 -11.79 -17.67
CA ARG A 230 -3.38 -11.36 -16.30
C ARG A 230 -4.31 -10.13 -16.30
N ASP A 231 -3.81 -8.95 -15.94
CA ASP A 231 -4.58 -7.70 -15.83
C ASP A 231 -4.91 -7.06 -17.19
N ARG A 232 -4.16 -7.42 -18.24
CA ARG A 232 -4.40 -7.02 -19.64
C ARG A 232 -5.40 -7.90 -20.37
N PHE A 233 -5.99 -8.87 -19.67
CA PHE A 233 -6.96 -9.77 -20.26
C PHE A 233 -8.22 -9.01 -20.72
N PRO A 234 -8.75 -9.29 -21.93
CA PRO A 234 -9.96 -8.64 -22.41
C PRO A 234 -11.17 -8.89 -21.51
N GLN A 235 -11.80 -7.82 -21.04
CA GLN A 235 -13.01 -7.83 -20.21
C GLN A 235 -14.04 -6.86 -20.77
N LYS A 236 -15.32 -7.24 -20.69
CA LYS A 236 -16.44 -6.37 -21.07
C LYS A 236 -16.48 -5.11 -20.20
N ALA A 237 -16.23 -5.26 -18.89
CA ALA A 237 -16.21 -4.15 -17.94
C ALA A 237 -15.15 -3.09 -18.25
N LYS A 238 -14.03 -3.47 -18.90
CA LYS A 238 -12.96 -2.55 -19.28
C LYS A 238 -13.18 -1.90 -20.66
N GLY A 239 -14.16 -2.35 -21.44
CA GLY A 239 -14.35 -1.94 -22.84
C GLY A 239 -13.45 -2.65 -23.86
N SER A 240 -12.52 -3.51 -23.41
CA SER A 240 -11.63 -4.34 -24.26
C SER A 240 -12.29 -5.54 -24.96
N LEU A 241 -13.57 -5.83 -24.66
CA LEU A 241 -14.33 -6.92 -25.28
C LEU A 241 -15.71 -6.40 -25.72
N GLY A 242 -15.96 -6.39 -27.03
CA GLY A 242 -17.18 -5.84 -27.61
C GLY A 242 -17.38 -6.26 -29.07
N PRO A 243 -18.52 -5.91 -29.70
CA PRO A 243 -18.77 -6.17 -31.11
C PRO A 243 -18.03 -5.19 -32.02
N ASP A 244 -17.94 -3.91 -31.64
CA ASP A 244 -17.42 -2.84 -32.47
C ASP A 244 -15.92 -2.63 -32.29
N LEU A 245 -15.13 -3.24 -33.17
CA LEU A 245 -13.67 -3.17 -33.11
C LEU A 245 -13.15 -1.72 -33.26
N LYS A 246 -13.77 -0.90 -34.11
CA LYS A 246 -13.30 0.47 -34.38
C LYS A 246 -13.43 1.38 -33.15
N VAL A 247 -14.58 1.32 -32.46
CA VAL A 247 -14.81 2.12 -31.24
C VAL A 247 -13.84 1.72 -30.13
N MET A 248 -13.60 0.42 -29.99
CA MET A 248 -12.61 -0.09 -29.05
C MET A 248 -11.19 0.35 -29.43
N TRP A 249 -10.84 0.27 -30.71
CA TRP A 249 -9.54 0.71 -31.20
C TRP A 249 -9.29 2.18 -30.87
N ASP A 250 -10.23 3.06 -31.18
CA ASP A 250 -10.09 4.50 -30.93
C ASP A 250 -9.88 4.80 -29.43
N LEU A 251 -10.56 4.07 -28.55
CA LEU A 251 -10.39 4.21 -27.10
C LEU A 251 -9.00 3.78 -26.63
N TYR A 252 -8.46 2.66 -27.15
CA TYR A 252 -7.17 2.14 -26.67
C TYR A 252 -5.96 2.69 -27.41
N TYR A 253 -6.13 3.18 -28.64
CA TYR A 253 -5.06 3.77 -29.43
C TYR A 253 -4.79 5.22 -29.01
N ASN A 254 -5.84 6.01 -28.80
CA ASN A 254 -5.75 7.41 -28.33
C ASN A 254 -5.92 7.55 -26.81
N GLY A 255 -6.26 6.46 -26.11
CA GLY A 255 -6.48 6.48 -24.67
C GLY A 255 -5.20 6.44 -23.86
N TYR A 256 -5.29 7.04 -22.68
CA TYR A 256 -4.23 7.04 -21.69
C TYR A 256 -4.48 5.91 -20.70
N THR A 257 -3.54 4.98 -20.67
CA THR A 257 -3.59 3.86 -19.74
C THR A 257 -2.79 4.19 -18.50
N TYR A 258 -3.42 3.98 -17.34
CA TYR A 258 -2.77 4.15 -16.07
C TYR A 258 -2.89 2.89 -15.22
N GLU A 259 -1.87 2.64 -14.41
CA GLU A 259 -1.82 1.49 -13.50
C GLU A 259 -1.35 1.95 -12.12
N SER A 260 -2.11 1.57 -11.09
CA SER A 260 -1.72 1.85 -9.71
C SER A 260 -0.62 0.91 -9.24
N GLN A 261 0.37 1.42 -8.53
CA GLN A 261 1.43 0.65 -7.90
C GLN A 261 1.19 0.58 -6.39
N LYS A 262 1.25 -0.62 -5.81
CA LYS A 262 1.14 -0.77 -4.35
C LYS A 262 2.48 -0.45 -3.67
N ILE A 263 2.49 0.55 -2.79
CA ILE A 263 3.62 0.81 -1.89
C ILE A 263 3.52 -0.10 -0.68
N SER A 264 2.31 -0.22 -0.13
CA SER A 264 1.95 -1.12 0.96
C SER A 264 0.61 -1.80 0.62
N ASP A 265 0.22 -2.84 1.35
CA ASP A 265 -1.04 -3.53 1.10
C ASP A 265 -2.26 -2.59 1.18
N ALA A 266 -2.20 -1.60 2.07
CA ALA A 266 -3.24 -0.58 2.24
C ALA A 266 -3.05 0.69 1.40
N VAL A 267 -1.86 0.96 0.86
CA VAL A 267 -1.55 2.24 0.18
C VAL A 267 -1.07 2.00 -1.24
N GLY A 268 -1.86 2.48 -2.20
CA GLY A 268 -1.51 2.58 -3.61
C GLY A 268 -0.95 3.95 -3.97
N ARG A 269 -0.07 4.00 -4.96
CA ARG A 269 0.37 5.22 -5.65
C ARG A 269 -0.05 5.14 -7.10
N LEU A 270 -0.52 6.26 -7.64
CA LEU A 270 -0.94 6.38 -9.02
C LEU A 270 -0.36 7.67 -9.59
N GLN A 271 0.41 7.56 -10.67
CA GLN A 271 0.98 8.70 -11.37
C GLN A 271 0.47 8.72 -12.81
N VAL A 272 -0.08 9.84 -13.24
CA VAL A 272 -0.71 9.98 -14.56
C VAL A 272 -0.38 11.34 -15.16
N PRO A 273 -0.07 11.44 -16.47
CA PRO A 273 0.09 12.74 -17.12
C PRO A 273 -1.27 13.40 -17.36
N VAL A 274 -1.40 14.69 -17.07
CA VAL A 274 -2.64 15.46 -17.25
C VAL A 274 -2.62 16.28 -18.54
N GLY A 275 -1.44 16.79 -18.91
CA GLY A 275 -1.25 17.60 -20.10
C GLY A 275 0.09 18.32 -20.11
N LEU A 276 0.29 19.18 -21.11
CA LEU A 276 1.43 20.07 -21.21
C LEU A 276 1.18 21.36 -20.43
N LEU A 277 2.21 21.92 -19.84
CA LEU A 277 2.09 23.14 -19.05
C LEU A 277 1.73 24.37 -19.90
N GLU A 278 2.04 24.36 -21.20
CA GLU A 278 1.65 25.38 -22.19
C GLU A 278 0.13 25.45 -22.39
N GLN A 279 -0.60 24.36 -22.16
CA GLN A 279 -2.05 24.31 -22.35
C GLN A 279 -2.80 25.28 -21.41
N PRO A 280 -3.98 25.77 -21.82
CA PRO A 280 -4.81 26.59 -20.96
C PRO A 280 -5.23 25.82 -19.71
N THR A 281 -5.37 26.55 -18.61
CA THR A 281 -5.68 25.97 -17.30
C THR A 281 -7.05 25.28 -17.27
N GLU A 282 -7.98 25.73 -18.11
CA GLU A 282 -9.32 25.15 -18.27
C GLU A 282 -9.27 23.73 -18.87
N GLU A 283 -8.53 23.53 -19.96
CA GLU A 283 -8.36 22.20 -20.58
C GLU A 283 -7.72 21.20 -19.59
N LEU A 284 -6.67 21.64 -18.88
CA LEU A 284 -6.03 20.81 -17.86
C LEU A 284 -6.98 20.43 -16.72
N LYS A 285 -7.92 21.32 -16.37
CA LYS A 285 -8.93 21.08 -15.33
C LYS A 285 -9.95 20.05 -15.78
N GLU A 286 -10.37 20.10 -17.03
CA GLU A 286 -11.26 19.09 -17.61
C GLU A 286 -10.58 17.71 -17.64
N ASN A 287 -9.33 17.63 -18.09
CA ASN A 287 -8.53 16.41 -18.07
C ASN A 287 -8.37 15.85 -16.65
N PHE A 288 -8.02 16.71 -15.69
CA PHE A 288 -7.93 16.33 -14.28
C PHE A 288 -9.25 15.76 -13.74
N THR A 289 -10.37 16.43 -14.05
CA THR A 289 -11.70 16.01 -13.60
C THR A 289 -12.09 14.67 -14.23
N ALA A 290 -11.76 14.45 -15.50
CA ALA A 290 -11.98 13.18 -16.19
C ALA A 290 -11.26 12.02 -15.49
N TYR A 291 -9.98 12.20 -15.13
CA TYR A 291 -9.22 11.19 -14.37
C TYR A 291 -9.81 10.92 -12.99
N VAL A 292 -10.15 11.96 -12.23
CA VAL A 292 -10.72 11.79 -10.90
C VAL A 292 -12.05 11.03 -10.97
N ASN A 293 -12.92 11.38 -11.93
CA ASN A 293 -14.19 10.69 -12.14
C ASN A 293 -14.00 9.21 -12.48
N ASP A 294 -13.08 8.89 -13.39
CA ASP A 294 -12.77 7.50 -13.78
C ASP A 294 -12.21 6.69 -12.59
N ILE A 295 -11.26 7.26 -11.85
CA ILE A 295 -10.69 6.61 -10.66
C ILE A 295 -11.76 6.39 -9.58
N CYS A 296 -12.67 7.34 -9.41
CA CYS A 296 -13.79 7.21 -8.47
C CYS A 296 -14.75 6.07 -8.85
N GLN A 297 -14.90 5.71 -10.13
CA GLN A 297 -15.73 4.57 -10.55
C GLN A 297 -15.15 3.23 -10.08
N HIS A 298 -13.83 3.14 -9.90
CA HIS A 298 -13.17 1.94 -9.36
C HIS A 298 -13.30 1.80 -7.84
N ARG A 299 -13.85 2.81 -7.14
CA ARG A 299 -14.11 2.74 -5.71
C ARG A 299 -15.13 1.65 -5.43
N SER A 300 -14.83 0.74 -4.49
CA SER A 300 -15.82 -0.24 -4.06
C SER A 300 -17.00 0.45 -3.37
N VAL A 301 -18.23 0.16 -3.81
CA VAL A 301 -19.49 0.71 -3.27
C VAL A 301 -19.71 0.38 -1.78
N ALA A 302 -19.00 -0.61 -1.24
CA ALA A 302 -19.16 -1.10 0.13
C ALA A 302 -18.47 -0.25 1.23
N LEU A 303 -18.24 1.05 0.97
CA LEU A 303 -17.66 2.02 1.92
C LEU A 303 -18.68 3.07 2.33
#